data_AF-A0A7W7KE47-F1
#
_entry.id   AF-A0A7W7KE47-F1
#
_cell.length_a   1.000
_cell.length_b   1.000
_cell.length_c   1.000
_cell.angle_alpha   90.00
_cell.angle_beta   90.00
_cell.angle_gamma   90.00
#
_symmetry.space_group_name_H-M   'P 1'
#
loop_
_entity.id
_entity.type
_entity.pdbx_description
1 polymer ?
#
loop_
_entity_poly.entity_id
_entity_poly.type
_entity_poly.pdbx_seq_one_letter_code
_entity_poly.pdbx_strand_id
1 'polypeptide(L)'
;MRKPEIITTDNGFAIVTTKGTDAVSLDEVSAIVAYKIDELTTDLVCCDIVTGSGDGEQIRTIHEELPGFGAAMRHFESLPGFDRQWRDTAILPPFATNRTLIYSRHASA
;
A
#
# COMPACT_ATOMS: atom_id res chain seq x y z
N MET A 1 -8.74 -21.74 -9.85
CA MET A 1 -7.82 -21.29 -8.79
C MET A 1 -8.22 -19.88 -8.38
N ARG A 2 -8.33 -19.60 -7.07
CA ARG A 2 -8.66 -18.24 -6.59
C ARG A 2 -7.47 -17.33 -6.85
N LYS A 3 -7.65 -16.24 -7.59
CA LYS A 3 -6.60 -15.24 -7.79
C LYS A 3 -6.46 -14.42 -6.49
N PRO A 4 -5.24 -13.94 -6.15
CA PRO A 4 -5.08 -13.02 -5.04
C PRO A 4 -5.97 -11.78 -5.21
N GLU A 5 -6.55 -11.29 -4.13
CA GLU A 5 -7.40 -10.10 -4.12
C GLU A 5 -7.29 -9.38 -2.76
N ILE A 6 -7.68 -8.10 -2.76
CA ILE A 6 -7.74 -7.27 -1.57
C ILE A 6 -9.21 -7.01 -1.25
N ILE A 7 -9.61 -7.29 -0.02
CA ILE A 7 -10.95 -7.01 0.50
C ILE A 7 -10.81 -5.93 1.57
N THR A 8 -11.54 -4.83 1.42
CA THR A 8 -11.63 -3.78 2.44
C THR A 8 -12.73 -4.13 3.45
N THR A 9 -12.48 -3.81 4.72
CA THR A 9 -13.44 -3.95 5.82
C THR A 9 -13.62 -2.58 6.46
N ASP A 10 -14.51 -2.45 7.44
CA ASP A 10 -14.76 -1.15 8.09
C ASP A 10 -13.51 -0.61 8.83
N ASN A 11 -12.65 -1.51 9.34
CA ASN A 11 -11.51 -1.17 10.19
C ASN A 11 -10.15 -1.49 9.54
N GLY A 12 -10.10 -1.88 8.28
CA GLY A 12 -8.91 -2.49 7.73
C GLY A 12 -9.04 -3.04 6.31
N PHE A 13 -8.14 -3.96 5.99
CA PHE A 13 -8.17 -4.69 4.73
C PHE A 13 -7.63 -6.10 4.94
N ALA A 14 -7.86 -6.98 3.98
CA ALA A 14 -7.32 -8.32 3.97
C ALA A 14 -6.80 -8.69 2.59
N ILE A 15 -5.63 -9.31 2.55
CA ILE A 15 -5.05 -9.91 1.36
C ILE A 15 -5.46 -11.38 1.35
N VAL A 16 -6.30 -11.76 0.39
CA VAL A 16 -6.80 -13.12 0.27
C VAL A 16 -6.05 -13.85 -0.82
N THR A 17 -5.43 -14.97 -0.46
CA THR A 17 -4.68 -15.83 -1.37
C THR A 17 -5.24 -17.26 -1.32
N THR A 18 -4.69 -18.14 -2.14
CA THR A 18 -4.97 -19.58 -2.04
C THR A 18 -4.42 -20.21 -0.75
N LYS A 19 -3.44 -19.57 -0.10
CA LYS A 19 -2.79 -20.06 1.12
C LYS A 19 -3.50 -19.60 2.39
N GLY A 20 -4.36 -18.59 2.31
CA GLY A 20 -5.08 -18.04 3.44
C GLY A 20 -5.42 -16.57 3.27
N THR A 21 -5.96 -16.01 4.35
CA THR A 21 -6.32 -14.60 4.46
C THR A 21 -5.42 -13.94 5.49
N ASP A 22 -4.75 -12.86 5.09
CA ASP A 22 -3.95 -12.01 5.96
C ASP A 22 -4.70 -10.69 6.16
N ALA A 23 -5.28 -10.52 7.35
CA ALA A 23 -6.09 -9.35 7.70
C ALA A 23 -5.26 -8.36 8.51
N VAL A 24 -5.37 -7.08 8.16
CA VAL A 24 -4.62 -5.98 8.76
C VAL A 24 -5.60 -4.90 9.20
N SER A 25 -5.51 -4.51 10.48
CA SER A 25 -6.23 -3.34 10.96
C SER A 25 -5.54 -2.06 10.48
N LEU A 26 -6.32 -1.05 10.10
CA LEU A 26 -5.77 0.28 9.80
C LEU A 26 -5.02 0.86 11.01
N ASP A 27 -5.39 0.51 12.23
CA ASP A 27 -4.72 0.96 13.46
C ASP A 27 -3.31 0.37 13.63
N GLU A 28 -3.01 -0.74 12.95
CA GLU A 28 -1.69 -1.37 12.99
C GLU A 28 -0.74 -0.80 11.94
N VAL A 29 -1.27 -0.08 10.94
CA VAL A 29 -0.48 0.53 9.87
C VAL A 29 0.36 1.67 10.45
N SER A 30 1.68 1.52 10.41
CA SER A 30 2.64 2.53 10.86
C SER A 30 3.13 3.42 9.72
N ALA A 31 3.22 2.88 8.51
CA ALA A 31 3.57 3.64 7.31
C ALA A 31 2.99 3.00 6.04
N ILE A 32 2.80 3.82 5.00
CA ILE A 32 2.56 3.35 3.64
C ILE A 32 3.57 4.02 2.72
N VAL A 33 4.28 3.21 1.93
CA VAL A 33 5.26 3.69 0.95
C VAL A 33 4.80 3.30 -0.44
N ALA A 34 4.48 4.30 -1.27
CA ALA A 34 4.17 4.08 -2.69
C ALA A 34 5.43 4.20 -3.55
N TYR A 35 5.47 3.41 -4.61
CA TYR A 35 6.50 3.47 -5.64
C TYR A 35 5.95 2.82 -6.90
N LYS A 36 6.68 2.93 -8.01
CA LYS A 36 6.44 2.10 -9.18
C LYS A 36 7.60 1.15 -9.44
N ILE A 37 7.29 0.05 -10.11
CA ILE A 37 8.26 -0.78 -10.81
C ILE A 37 8.17 -0.40 -12.28
N ASP A 38 9.22 0.20 -12.81
CA ASP A 38 9.35 0.46 -14.23
C ASP A 38 9.62 -0.86 -14.96
N GLU A 39 8.74 -1.23 -15.89
CA GLU A 39 8.97 -2.30 -16.85
C GLU A 39 9.24 -1.71 -18.24
N LEU A 40 9.66 -2.54 -19.19
CA LEU A 40 10.05 -2.04 -20.52
C LEU A 40 8.91 -1.36 -21.28
N THR A 41 7.66 -1.77 -21.05
CA THR A 41 6.48 -1.30 -21.79
C THR A 41 5.34 -0.85 -20.89
N THR A 42 5.45 -1.11 -19.60
CA THR A 42 4.39 -0.98 -18.59
C THR A 42 5.01 -0.48 -17.30
N ASP A 43 4.20 0.14 -16.47
CA ASP A 43 4.57 0.46 -15.11
C ASP A 43 3.64 -0.32 -14.19
N LEU A 44 4.14 -0.72 -13.03
CA LEU A 44 3.32 -1.31 -11.98
C LEU A 44 3.43 -0.46 -10.72
N VAL A 45 2.35 0.24 -10.37
CA VAL A 45 2.27 0.97 -9.10
C VAL A 45 2.08 -0.01 -7.95
N CYS A 46 2.94 0.14 -6.94
CA CYS A 46 3.01 -0.69 -5.75
C CYS A 46 2.87 0.16 -4.48
N CYS A 47 2.42 -0.46 -3.40
CA CYS A 47 2.42 0.10 -2.06
C CYS A 47 2.92 -0.94 -1.07
N ASP A 48 3.94 -0.56 -0.30
CA ASP A 48 4.37 -1.30 0.90
C ASP A 48 3.57 -0.77 2.09
N ILE A 49 2.74 -1.63 2.68
CA ILE A 49 2.04 -1.36 3.93
C ILE A 49 2.89 -1.91 5.07
N VAL A 50 3.34 -1.01 5.94
CA VAL A 50 4.18 -1.34 7.09
C VAL A 50 3.30 -1.40 8.33
N THR A 51 3.43 -2.48 9.10
CA THR A 51 2.77 -2.68 10.39
C THR A 51 3.78 -3.05 11.46
N GLY A 52 3.50 -2.70 12.72
CA GLY A 52 4.43 -2.97 13.83
C GLY A 52 5.60 -1.98 13.88
N SER A 53 6.61 -2.29 14.70
CA SER A 53 7.81 -1.47 14.89
C SER A 53 9.02 -2.32 15.33
N GLY A 54 10.23 -1.86 14.99
CA GLY A 54 11.47 -2.54 15.34
C GLY A 54 11.54 -3.97 14.80
N ASP A 55 11.93 -4.92 15.64
CA ASP A 55 12.08 -6.34 15.26
C ASP A 55 10.75 -7.04 14.92
N GLY A 56 9.60 -6.41 15.22
CA GLY A 56 8.27 -6.90 14.88
C GLY A 56 7.67 -6.29 13.61
N GLU A 57 8.44 -5.52 12.84
CA GLU A 57 7.97 -4.90 11.61
C GLU A 57 7.59 -5.97 10.56
N GLN A 58 6.42 -5.78 9.96
CA GLN A 58 5.96 -6.58 8.83
C GLN A 58 5.63 -5.66 7.66
N ILE A 59 6.09 -6.04 6.47
CA ILE A 59 5.83 -5.31 5.23
C ILE A 59 4.99 -6.19 4.32
N ARG A 60 3.86 -5.65 3.87
CA ARG A 60 2.98 -6.26 2.87
C ARG A 60 2.98 -5.41 1.61
N THR A 61 3.40 -5.97 0.50
CA THR A 61 3.35 -5.28 -0.79
C THR A 61 2.04 -5.60 -1.51
N ILE A 62 1.30 -4.57 -1.88
CA ILE A 62 0.15 -4.65 -2.80
C ILE A 62 0.45 -3.85 -4.08
N HIS A 63 -0.22 -4.16 -5.18
CA HIS A 63 -0.01 -3.48 -6.46
C HIS A 63 -1.32 -3.25 -7.23
N GLU A 64 -1.31 -2.32 -8.17
CA GLU A 64 -2.54 -1.80 -8.81
C GLU A 64 -3.31 -2.82 -9.65
N GLU A 65 -2.64 -3.88 -10.11
CA GLU A 65 -3.29 -4.99 -10.81
C GLU A 65 -4.02 -5.99 -9.88
N LEU A 66 -3.83 -5.91 -8.56
CA LEU A 66 -4.59 -6.72 -7.62
C LEU A 66 -6.06 -6.25 -7.59
N PRO A 67 -7.04 -7.14 -7.80
CA PRO A 67 -8.44 -6.81 -7.57
C PRO A 67 -8.63 -6.23 -6.16
N GLY A 68 -9.29 -5.09 -6.05
CA GLY A 68 -9.51 -4.39 -4.79
C GLY A 68 -8.46 -3.35 -4.41
N PHE A 69 -7.34 -3.22 -5.14
CA PHE A 69 -6.31 -2.21 -4.85
C PHE A 69 -6.87 -0.80 -4.77
N GLY A 70 -7.67 -0.37 -5.76
CA GLY A 70 -8.27 0.96 -5.75
C GLY A 70 -9.23 1.19 -4.57
N ALA A 71 -9.88 0.14 -4.05
CA ALA A 71 -10.70 0.25 -2.85
C ALA A 71 -9.83 0.40 -1.59
N ALA A 72 -8.72 -0.35 -1.49
CA ALA A 72 -7.76 -0.21 -0.41
C ALA A 72 -7.13 1.19 -0.38
N MET A 73 -6.73 1.73 -1.54
CA MET A 73 -6.18 3.10 -1.63
C MET A 73 -7.17 4.16 -1.13
N ARG A 74 -8.45 4.08 -1.56
CA ARG A 74 -9.50 4.98 -1.03
C ARG A 74 -9.70 4.83 0.48
N HIS A 75 -9.53 3.62 1.01
CA HIS A 75 -9.60 3.39 2.44
C HIS A 75 -8.40 4.04 3.17
N PHE A 76 -7.20 3.95 2.61
CA PHE A 76 -6.00 4.62 3.15
C PHE A 76 -6.07 6.14 3.08
N GLU A 77 -6.73 6.72 2.07
CA GLU A 77 -6.97 8.17 1.97
C GLU A 77 -7.80 8.75 3.14
N SER A 78 -8.43 7.88 3.94
CA SER A 78 -9.12 8.27 5.18
C SER A 78 -8.18 8.40 6.39
N LEU A 79 -6.95 7.89 6.30
CA LEU A 79 -5.96 8.01 7.36
C LEU A 79 -5.54 9.48 7.54
N PRO A 80 -5.50 9.99 8.79
CA PRO A 80 -5.03 11.35 9.06
C PRO A 80 -3.60 11.55 8.56
N GLY A 81 -3.36 12.61 7.79
CA GLY A 81 -2.03 12.91 7.24
C GLY A 81 -1.64 12.07 6.02
N PHE A 82 -2.56 11.31 5.42
CA PHE A 82 -2.32 10.67 4.13
C PHE A 82 -2.08 11.73 3.04
N ASP A 83 -0.95 11.63 2.34
CA ASP A 83 -0.64 12.48 1.20
C ASP A 83 -1.52 12.07 0.02
N ARG A 84 -2.41 12.97 -0.43
CA ARG A 84 -3.30 12.74 -1.59
C ARG A 84 -2.70 13.14 -2.93
N GLN A 85 -1.54 13.81 -2.92
CA GLN A 85 -0.83 14.29 -4.11
C GLN A 85 0.38 13.41 -4.45
N TRP A 86 0.55 12.29 -3.76
CA TRP A 86 1.70 11.39 -3.85
C TRP A 86 2.02 10.83 -5.24
N ARG A 87 1.02 10.70 -6.12
CA ARG A 87 1.13 9.84 -7.32
C ARG A 87 2.26 10.29 -8.24
N ASP A 88 2.34 11.57 -8.56
CA ASP A 88 3.38 12.09 -9.45
C ASP A 88 4.78 11.90 -8.85
N THR A 89 4.91 12.09 -7.54
CA THR A 89 6.16 11.86 -6.80
C THR A 89 6.60 10.40 -6.84
N ALA A 90 5.65 9.46 -6.78
CA ALA A 90 5.96 8.03 -6.82
C ALA A 90 6.24 7.48 -8.22
N ILE A 91 5.71 8.09 -9.28
CA ILE A 91 5.83 7.58 -10.65
C ILE A 91 6.78 8.37 -11.56
N LEU A 92 7.27 9.53 -11.12
CA LEU A 92 8.19 10.37 -11.90
C LEU A 92 9.47 10.70 -11.13
N PRO A 93 10.63 10.80 -11.83
CA PRO A 93 10.82 10.48 -13.25
C PRO A 93 10.85 8.96 -13.51
N PRO A 94 10.60 8.51 -14.75
CA PRO A 94 10.67 7.08 -15.09
C PRO A 94 12.09 6.51 -14.90
N PHE A 95 12.15 5.23 -14.55
CA PHE A 95 13.35 4.45 -14.22
C PHE A 95 14.17 4.97 -13.02
N ALA A 96 13.66 5.96 -12.29
CA ALA A 96 14.26 6.41 -11.04
C ALA A 96 13.62 5.69 -9.84
N THR A 97 14.42 5.42 -8.82
CA THR A 97 13.91 4.87 -7.55
C THR A 97 13.14 5.96 -6.80
N ASN A 98 11.82 5.95 -6.94
CA ASN A 98 10.92 6.95 -6.34
C ASN A 98 10.07 6.33 -5.23
N ARG A 99 10.69 5.99 -4.08
CA ARG A 99 9.94 5.52 -2.90
C ARG A 99 9.39 6.72 -2.13
N THR A 100 8.06 6.86 -2.16
CA THR A 100 7.33 7.99 -1.60
C THR A 100 6.59 7.55 -0.35
N LEU A 101 6.90 8.13 0.80
CA LEU A 101 6.14 7.93 2.03
C LEU A 101 4.81 8.69 1.93
N ILE A 102 3.70 7.97 1.75
CA ILE A 102 2.38 8.57 1.55
C ILE A 102 1.56 8.63 2.84
N TYR A 103 1.98 7.89 3.86
CA TYR A 103 1.39 7.93 5.19
C TYR A 103 2.44 7.52 6.23
N SER A 104 2.44 8.20 7.37
CA SER A 104 3.14 7.76 8.58
C SER A 104 2.31 8.11 9.79
N ARG A 105 2.08 7.13 10.67
CA ARG A 105 1.33 7.31 11.92
C ARG A 105 2.00 8.31 12.87
N HIS A 106 3.33 8.43 12.81
CA HIS A 106 4.11 9.28 13.70
C HIS A 106 4.61 10.58 13.05
N ALA A 107 4.31 10.82 11.77
CA ALA A 107 4.50 12.15 11.19
C ALA A 107 3.48 13.09 11.84
N SER A 108 3.96 13.98 12.71
CA SER A 108 3.12 14.99 13.34
C SER A 108 2.55 15.93 12.27
N ALA A 109 1.27 16.25 12.39
CA ALA A 109 0.58 17.23 11.55
C ALA A 109 1.18 18.64 11.69
#